data_AF-A0A8C6INC9-F1
#
_entry.id   AF-A0A8C6INC9-F1
#
_cell.length_a   1.000
_cell.length_b   1.000
_cell.length_c   1.000
_cell.angle_alpha   90.00
_cell.angle_beta   90.00
_cell.angle_gamma   90.00
#
_symmetry.space_group_name_H-M   'P 1'
#
loop_
_entity.id
_entity.type
_entity.pdbx_description
1 polymer ?
#
loop_
_entity_poly.entity_id
_entity_poly.type
_entity_poly.pdbx_seq_one_letter_code
_entity_poly.pdbx_strand_id
1 'polypeptide(L)'
;MTEPSQKNNSTQQELTNHTFPEKSSQIGQKQLQQIERQLKCLAFQNPGPQVADFNPETRQQKKKARMSKMNEYFSVKYKVMKKYDKSGRLICNDVDLCDCLEKNCLGCFYPCPKCNSNKCGLECRCNRRWVYDAIVTESGEVIYTLPFSVPD
;
A
#
# COMPACT_ATOMS: atom_id res chain seq x y z
N MET A 1 11.53 22.13 70.84
CA MET A 1 11.64 21.86 69.39
C MET A 1 11.58 20.35 69.22
N THR A 2 10.35 19.81 69.17
CA THR A 2 9.68 19.25 67.97
C THR A 2 10.39 18.00 67.45
N GLU A 3 9.90 16.75 67.47
CA GLU A 3 8.70 16.03 67.96
C GLU A 3 9.14 14.55 68.09
N PRO A 4 8.44 13.69 68.87
CA PRO A 4 8.42 12.26 68.60
C PRO A 4 6.99 11.73 68.41
N SER A 5 6.74 10.94 67.37
CA SER A 5 5.54 10.10 67.15
C SER A 5 5.84 9.17 65.97
N GLN A 6 5.47 7.90 65.89
CA GLN A 6 4.21 7.19 66.20
C GLN A 6 4.60 5.71 66.47
N LYS A 7 4.15 4.96 67.49
CA LYS A 7 2.79 4.58 67.95
C LYS A 7 1.91 3.90 66.89
N ASN A 8 2.36 2.70 66.53
CA ASN A 8 1.60 1.45 66.40
C ASN A 8 0.22 1.46 67.09
N ASN A 9 -0.82 1.11 66.32
CA ASN A 9 -2.11 0.63 66.80
C ASN A 9 -2.80 -0.17 65.70
N SER A 10 -3.34 -1.34 66.03
CA SER A 10 -4.76 -1.61 65.73
C SER A 10 -5.23 -2.84 66.52
N THR A 11 -6.13 -2.56 67.48
CA THR A 11 -6.91 -3.49 68.29
C THR A 11 -8.19 -3.86 67.54
N GLN A 12 -8.76 -4.98 67.97
CA GLN A 12 -9.82 -5.77 67.38
C GLN A 12 -11.20 -5.09 67.22
N GLN A 13 -11.90 -5.57 66.20
CA GLN A 13 -13.34 -5.84 66.03
C GLN A 13 -14.33 -5.35 67.11
N GLU A 14 -15.40 -4.67 66.68
CA GLU A 14 -16.78 -5.10 66.99
C GLU A 14 -17.82 -4.60 65.96
N LEU A 15 -18.89 -5.37 65.87
CA LEU A 15 -20.06 -5.45 64.99
C LEU A 15 -20.77 -4.14 64.59
N THR A 16 -21.49 -4.20 63.45
CA THR A 16 -22.97 -4.14 63.42
C THR A 16 -23.51 -4.54 62.05
N ASN A 17 -24.33 -5.60 62.05
CA ASN A 17 -25.19 -6.01 60.95
C ASN A 17 -26.32 -5.00 60.78
N HIS A 18 -26.52 -4.46 59.58
CA HIS A 18 -27.82 -3.92 59.18
C HIS A 18 -28.15 -4.35 57.74
N THR A 19 -29.08 -5.31 57.68
CA THR A 19 -29.78 -5.79 56.49
C THR A 19 -30.58 -4.65 55.84
N PHE A 20 -30.44 -4.47 54.53
CA PHE A 20 -31.36 -3.68 53.69
C PHE A 20 -31.60 -4.35 52.32
N PRO A 21 -32.78 -4.14 51.71
CA PRO A 21 -33.52 -5.16 50.97
C PRO A 21 -33.17 -5.31 49.48
N GLU A 22 -33.56 -6.49 48.98
CA GLU A 22 -33.29 -7.16 47.70
C GLU A 22 -33.78 -6.45 46.42
N LYS A 23 -33.37 -5.20 46.13
CA LYS A 23 -33.76 -4.52 44.87
C LYS A 23 -32.65 -3.86 44.05
N SER A 24 -31.39 -4.26 44.19
CA SER A 24 -30.25 -3.60 43.50
C SER A 24 -29.56 -4.44 42.41
N SER A 25 -29.95 -5.69 42.20
CA SER A 25 -29.10 -6.70 41.55
C SER A 25 -28.75 -6.41 40.09
N GLN A 26 -29.62 -5.77 39.30
CA GLN A 26 -29.36 -5.53 37.87
C GLN A 26 -28.62 -4.21 37.59
N ILE A 27 -28.84 -3.19 38.42
CA ILE A 27 -28.17 -1.88 38.31
C ILE A 27 -26.74 -1.99 38.84
N GLY A 28 -26.56 -2.69 39.98
CA GLY A 28 -25.25 -2.97 40.55
C GLY A 28 -24.37 -3.82 39.63
N GLN A 29 -24.94 -4.81 38.93
CA GLN A 29 -24.19 -5.63 37.97
C GLN A 29 -23.66 -4.84 36.78
N LYS A 30 -24.48 -3.96 36.18
CA LYS A 30 -24.04 -3.11 35.07
C LYS A 30 -23.00 -2.10 35.52
N GLN A 31 -23.16 -1.55 36.71
CA GLN A 31 -22.22 -0.60 37.30
C GLN A 31 -20.89 -1.28 37.63
N LEU A 32 -20.91 -2.51 38.17
CA LEU A 32 -19.72 -3.34 38.39
C LEU A 32 -19.00 -3.68 37.09
N GLN A 33 -19.72 -4.08 36.04
CA GLN A 33 -19.11 -4.33 34.71
C GLN A 33 -18.48 -3.06 34.12
N GLN A 34 -19.11 -1.90 34.33
CA GLN A 34 -18.56 -0.62 33.89
C GLN A 34 -17.30 -0.25 34.67
N ILE A 35 -17.29 -0.46 35.98
CA ILE A 35 -16.13 -0.24 36.85
C ILE A 35 -15.00 -1.20 36.49
N GLU A 36 -15.26 -2.49 36.29
CA GLU A 36 -14.27 -3.47 35.83
C GLU A 36 -13.66 -3.07 34.48
N ARG A 37 -14.48 -2.60 33.55
CA ARG A 37 -13.99 -2.10 32.25
C ARG A 37 -13.11 -0.86 32.41
N GLN A 38 -13.49 0.07 33.28
CA GLN A 38 -12.68 1.26 33.57
C GLN A 38 -11.37 0.90 34.27
N LEU A 39 -11.41 0.01 35.27
CA LEU A 39 -10.23 -0.52 35.96
C LEU A 39 -9.30 -1.25 34.98
N LYS A 40 -9.84 -1.98 34.00
CA LYS A 40 -9.07 -2.64 32.95
C LYS A 40 -8.40 -1.65 31.99
N CYS A 41 -9.00 -0.48 31.75
CA CYS A 41 -8.39 0.59 30.95
C CYS A 41 -7.37 1.41 31.74
N LEU A 42 -7.53 1.51 33.06
CA LEU A 42 -6.60 2.17 33.98
C LEU A 42 -5.43 1.25 34.39
N ALA A 43 -5.61 -0.07 34.26
CA ALA A 43 -4.59 -1.05 34.54
C ALA A 43 -3.39 -0.79 33.61
N PHE A 44 -2.27 -0.39 34.22
CA PHE A 44 -0.99 -0.39 33.56
C PHE A 44 -0.68 -1.83 33.13
N GLN A 45 -0.93 -2.13 31.85
CA GLN A 45 -0.36 -3.31 31.23
C GLN A 45 1.13 -3.01 31.12
N ASN A 46 1.89 -3.42 32.14
CA ASN A 46 3.34 -3.45 32.05
C ASN A 46 3.65 -4.17 30.75
N PRO A 47 4.21 -3.47 29.74
CA PRO A 47 4.31 -4.02 28.41
C PRO A 47 4.96 -5.39 28.45
N GLY A 48 5.87 -5.64 29.40
CA GLY A 48 6.54 -6.92 29.62
C GLY A 48 7.35 -7.28 28.39
N PRO A 49 8.68 -7.30 28.49
CA PRO A 49 9.57 -6.77 27.46
C PRO A 49 8.97 -6.90 26.04
N GLN A 50 8.19 -5.92 25.57
CA GLN A 50 7.64 -5.94 24.20
C GLN A 50 8.73 -5.76 23.15
N VAL A 51 9.96 -5.64 23.65
CA VAL A 51 11.22 -5.71 22.93
C VAL A 51 11.97 -7.05 23.05
N ALA A 52 11.56 -7.98 23.93
CA ALA A 52 12.23 -9.28 24.08
C ALA A 52 12.17 -10.09 22.78
N ASP A 53 11.03 -10.04 22.10
CA ASP A 53 10.81 -10.72 20.82
C ASP A 53 10.93 -9.77 19.63
N PHE A 54 11.56 -8.60 19.81
CA PHE A 54 11.78 -7.65 18.74
C PHE A 54 12.84 -8.17 17.78
N ASN A 55 12.40 -8.99 16.84
CA ASN A 55 13.23 -9.43 15.73
C ASN A 55 12.98 -8.50 14.51
N PRO A 56 13.90 -7.56 14.22
CA PRO A 56 13.78 -6.66 13.08
C PRO A 56 13.72 -7.40 11.75
N GLU A 57 14.34 -8.58 11.64
CA GLU A 57 14.27 -9.42 10.43
C GLU A 57 12.86 -9.97 10.23
N THR A 58 12.23 -10.51 11.26
CA THR A 58 10.85 -11.04 11.18
C THR A 58 9.87 -9.94 10.77
N ARG A 59 10.05 -8.72 11.27
CA ARG A 59 9.26 -7.56 10.86
C ARG A 59 9.50 -7.19 9.39
N GLN A 60 10.75 -7.21 8.95
CA GLN A 60 11.11 -6.94 7.55
C GLN A 60 10.56 -8.01 6.61
N GLN A 61 10.63 -9.29 6.99
CA GLN A 61 10.04 -10.41 6.24
C GLN A 61 8.51 -10.29 6.15
N LYS A 62 7.82 -10.01 7.26
CA LYS A 62 6.37 -9.76 7.25
C LYS A 62 5.99 -8.56 6.37
N LYS A 63 6.78 -7.49 6.38
CA LYS A 63 6.61 -6.34 5.48
C LYS A 63 6.78 -6.75 4.02
N LYS A 64 7.87 -7.46 3.69
CA LYS A 64 8.14 -7.99 2.33
C LYS A 64 6.98 -8.87 1.85
N ALA A 65 6.52 -9.82 2.66
CA ALA A 65 5.42 -10.72 2.31
C ALA A 65 4.09 -9.97 2.03
N ARG A 66 3.77 -8.95 2.84
CA ARG A 66 2.60 -8.08 2.60
C ARG A 66 2.72 -7.29 1.30
N MET A 67 3.89 -6.70 1.05
CA MET A 67 4.15 -5.96 -0.19
C MET A 67 4.08 -6.87 -1.42
N SER A 68 4.59 -8.11 -1.33
CA SER A 68 4.51 -9.08 -2.42
C SER A 68 3.06 -9.46 -2.75
N LYS A 69 2.22 -9.74 -1.74
CA LYS A 69 0.78 -10.03 -1.97
C LYS A 69 0.04 -8.86 -2.62
N MET A 70 0.36 -7.64 -2.19
CA MET A 70 -0.20 -6.44 -2.80
C MET A 70 0.27 -6.31 -4.26
N ASN A 71 1.57 -6.46 -4.51
CA ASN A 71 2.13 -6.39 -5.85
C ASN A 71 1.55 -7.47 -6.78
N GLU A 72 1.35 -8.70 -6.29
CA GLU A 72 0.70 -9.79 -7.03
C GLU A 72 -0.72 -9.39 -7.45
N TYR A 73 -1.56 -8.96 -6.50
CA TYR A 73 -2.94 -8.53 -6.78
C TYR A 73 -3.02 -7.41 -7.82
N PHE A 74 -2.14 -6.40 -7.75
CA PHE A 74 -2.11 -5.29 -8.72
C PHE A 74 -1.42 -5.66 -10.05
N SER A 75 -0.47 -6.59 -10.03
CA SER A 75 0.27 -7.03 -11.22
C SER A 75 -0.56 -7.87 -12.18
N VAL A 76 -1.50 -8.67 -11.66
CA VAL A 76 -2.34 -9.52 -12.52
C VAL A 76 -3.48 -8.71 -13.17
N LYS A 77 -4.06 -7.72 -12.45
CA LYS A 77 -5.21 -6.95 -12.96
C LYS A 77 -4.89 -5.85 -13.97
N TYR A 78 -3.67 -5.30 -14.00
CA TYR A 78 -3.35 -4.10 -14.81
C TYR A 78 -1.94 -4.10 -15.43
N LYS A 79 -1.40 -5.27 -15.80
CA LYS A 79 -0.24 -5.32 -16.69
C LYS A 79 -0.69 -4.91 -18.11
N VAL A 80 -0.99 -3.63 -18.35
CA VAL A 80 -0.95 -3.13 -19.74
C VAL A 80 0.51 -3.27 -20.15
N MET A 81 0.74 -4.25 -21.02
CA MET A 81 2.07 -4.63 -21.44
C MET A 81 2.67 -3.46 -22.21
N LYS A 82 3.94 -3.18 -21.94
CA LYS A 82 4.69 -2.25 -22.77
C LYS A 82 4.73 -2.85 -24.18
N LYS A 83 4.55 -2.01 -25.19
CA LYS A 83 4.68 -2.39 -26.60
C LYS A 83 6.09 -2.13 -27.09
N TYR A 84 6.77 -1.17 -26.47
CA TYR A 84 8.14 -0.80 -26.77
C TYR A 84 9.08 -1.05 -25.59
N ASP A 85 10.31 -1.42 -25.89
CA ASP A 85 11.38 -1.65 -24.93
C ASP A 85 12.03 -0.32 -24.46
N LYS A 86 13.12 -0.40 -23.71
CA LYS A 86 13.87 0.78 -23.24
C LYS A 86 14.55 1.58 -24.37
N SER A 87 14.82 0.97 -25.52
CA SER A 87 15.44 1.61 -26.67
C SER A 87 14.43 2.19 -27.68
N GLY A 88 13.14 1.90 -27.50
CA GLY A 88 12.07 2.33 -28.39
C GLY A 88 11.81 1.35 -29.54
N ARG A 89 12.22 0.09 -29.41
CA ARG A 89 11.93 -1.03 -30.33
C ARG A 89 10.70 -1.79 -29.89
N LEU A 90 9.95 -2.34 -30.84
CA LEU A 90 8.77 -3.16 -30.55
C LEU A 90 9.19 -4.44 -29.81
N ILE A 91 8.51 -4.75 -28.71
CA ILE A 91 8.84 -5.93 -27.87
C ILE A 91 8.46 -7.23 -28.56
N CYS A 92 7.40 -7.25 -29.38
CA CYS A 92 6.90 -8.48 -29.99
C CYS A 92 7.84 -9.08 -31.04
N ASN A 93 8.66 -8.25 -31.69
CA ASN A 93 9.52 -8.67 -32.82
C ASN A 93 10.87 -7.94 -32.91
N ASP A 94 11.22 -7.10 -31.93
CA ASP A 94 12.46 -6.30 -31.86
C ASP A 94 12.67 -5.30 -33.01
N VAL A 95 11.61 -4.99 -33.77
CA VAL A 95 11.69 -4.07 -34.91
C VAL A 95 11.65 -2.61 -34.44
N ASP A 96 12.57 -1.80 -34.96
CA ASP A 96 12.64 -0.35 -34.74
C ASP A 96 11.78 0.45 -35.75
N LEU A 97 10.48 0.14 -35.79
CA LEU A 97 9.54 0.84 -36.67
C LEU A 97 9.25 2.25 -36.13
N CYS A 98 9.31 3.24 -37.02
CA CYS A 98 8.97 4.62 -36.71
C CYS A 98 7.47 4.80 -36.49
N ASP A 99 7.03 5.79 -35.71
CA ASP A 99 5.60 6.05 -35.50
C ASP A 99 4.88 6.52 -36.77
N CYS A 100 5.61 6.98 -37.79
CA CYS A 100 5.05 7.25 -39.11
C CYS A 100 4.75 5.98 -39.93
N LEU A 101 5.01 4.78 -39.36
CA LEU A 101 4.78 3.46 -39.95
C LEU A 101 5.58 3.16 -41.23
N GLU A 102 6.47 4.05 -41.63
CA GLU A 102 7.35 3.87 -42.79
C GLU A 102 8.66 3.16 -42.40
N LYS A 103 9.00 2.08 -43.14
CA LYS A 103 10.17 1.22 -42.85
C LYS A 103 11.51 1.95 -43.05
N ASN A 104 11.58 2.82 -44.05
CA ASN A 104 12.79 3.55 -44.44
C ASN A 104 12.78 5.00 -43.96
N CYS A 105 12.04 5.30 -42.90
CA CYS A 105 11.97 6.64 -42.35
C CYS A 105 13.37 7.14 -41.94
N LEU A 106 13.80 8.25 -42.56
CA LEU A 106 15.07 8.91 -42.26
C LEU A 106 15.07 9.59 -40.88
N GLY A 107 13.90 9.77 -40.30
CA GLY A 107 13.69 10.47 -39.04
C GLY A 107 13.19 11.90 -39.25
N CYS A 108 12.80 12.52 -38.13
CA CYS A 108 12.28 13.87 -38.03
C CYS A 108 13.40 14.82 -37.55
N PHE A 109 13.34 16.10 -37.93
CA PHE A 109 14.37 17.11 -37.60
C PHE A 109 14.43 17.44 -36.10
N TYR A 110 13.33 17.22 -35.38
CA TYR A 110 13.23 17.46 -33.94
C TYR A 110 13.40 16.14 -33.18
N PRO A 111 14.58 15.85 -32.61
CA PRO A 111 14.81 14.63 -31.86
C PRO A 111 13.95 14.56 -30.61
N CYS A 112 13.64 13.34 -30.17
CA CYS A 112 12.91 13.11 -28.93
C CYS A 112 13.66 13.74 -27.73
N PRO A 113 13.03 14.62 -26.93
CA PRO A 113 13.70 15.29 -25.82
C PRO A 113 14.08 14.35 -24.66
N LYS A 114 13.56 13.11 -24.64
CA LYS A 114 13.83 12.13 -23.58
C LYS A 114 14.97 11.17 -23.90
N CYS A 115 15.13 10.78 -25.17
CA CYS A 115 16.08 9.74 -25.59
C CYS A 115 16.93 10.12 -26.81
N ASN A 116 16.77 11.33 -27.33
CA ASN A 116 17.46 11.87 -28.51
C ASN A 116 17.31 11.04 -29.80
N SER A 117 16.34 10.13 -29.85
CA SER A 117 16.00 9.42 -31.09
C SER A 117 15.40 10.39 -32.11
N ASN A 118 15.83 10.31 -33.36
CA ASN A 118 15.24 11.06 -34.47
C ASN A 118 13.96 10.42 -35.02
N LYS A 119 13.44 9.37 -34.38
CA LYS A 119 12.23 8.70 -34.87
C LYS A 119 11.03 9.57 -34.56
N CYS A 120 10.14 9.66 -35.54
CA CYS A 120 8.95 10.49 -35.45
C CYS A 120 8.03 9.99 -34.34
N GLY A 121 7.24 10.90 -33.79
CA GLY A 121 6.35 10.66 -32.66
C GLY A 121 6.29 11.86 -31.73
N LEU A 122 5.09 12.15 -31.19
CA LEU A 122 4.89 13.22 -30.21
C LEU A 122 5.34 12.78 -28.80
N GLU A 123 5.11 11.52 -28.45
CA GLU A 123 5.59 10.92 -27.21
C GLU A 123 6.90 10.16 -27.43
N CYS A 124 7.67 9.90 -26.37
CA CYS A 124 8.84 9.02 -26.49
C CYS A 124 8.40 7.57 -26.72
N ARG A 125 9.08 6.85 -27.62
CA ARG A 125 8.84 5.41 -27.87
C ARG A 125 9.34 4.53 -26.72
N CYS A 126 10.37 4.94 -25.99
CA CYS A 126 10.96 4.15 -24.91
C CYS A 126 9.91 3.79 -23.83
N ASN A 127 9.74 2.48 -23.58
CA ASN A 127 8.81 1.91 -22.59
C ASN A 127 7.33 2.23 -22.81
N ARG A 128 6.95 2.69 -24.01
CA ARG A 128 5.58 3.07 -24.34
C ARG A 128 4.66 1.83 -24.39
N ARG A 129 3.39 2.02 -24.07
CA ARG A 129 2.37 0.95 -23.88
C ARG A 129 1.35 0.84 -25.01
N TRP A 130 1.53 1.60 -26.08
CA TRP A 130 0.63 1.65 -27.23
C TRP A 130 1.46 1.79 -28.52
N VAL A 131 0.87 1.43 -29.66
CA VAL A 131 1.42 1.58 -31.02
C VAL A 131 0.37 2.28 -31.89
N TYR A 132 0.79 2.90 -32.99
CA TYR A 132 -0.15 3.32 -34.02
C TYR A 132 -0.54 2.12 -34.88
N ASP A 133 -1.84 1.90 -35.08
CA ASP A 133 -2.34 0.83 -35.93
C ASP A 133 -2.37 1.25 -37.41
N ALA A 134 -2.79 2.49 -37.68
CA ALA A 134 -2.84 3.06 -39.01
C ALA A 134 -2.78 4.59 -38.97
N ILE A 135 -2.36 5.18 -40.09
CA ILE A 135 -2.46 6.61 -40.37
C ILE A 135 -3.53 6.78 -41.45
N VAL A 136 -4.55 7.56 -41.14
CA VAL A 136 -5.70 7.83 -42.00
C VAL A 136 -5.80 9.32 -42.31
N THR A 137 -6.28 9.63 -43.52
CA THR A 137 -6.63 11.00 -43.90
C THR A 137 -7.93 11.45 -43.22
N GLU A 138 -8.24 12.74 -43.31
CA GLU A 138 -9.53 13.29 -42.85
C GLU A 138 -10.72 12.67 -43.60
N SER A 139 -10.54 12.26 -44.84
CA SER A 139 -11.52 11.53 -45.66
C SER A 139 -11.66 10.04 -45.29
N GLY A 140 -10.83 9.53 -44.36
CA GLY A 140 -10.87 8.14 -43.91
C GLY A 140 -10.05 7.15 -44.76
N GLU A 141 -9.25 7.64 -45.70
CA GLU A 141 -8.37 6.80 -46.52
C GLU A 141 -7.12 6.41 -45.72
N VAL A 142 -6.77 5.13 -45.75
CA VAL A 142 -5.61 4.61 -45.02
C VAL A 142 -4.33 4.85 -45.84
N ILE A 143 -3.41 5.65 -45.28
CA ILE A 143 -2.12 5.98 -45.91
C ILE A 143 -1.08 4.90 -45.57
N TYR A 144 -0.96 4.59 -44.27
CA TYR A 144 -0.03 3.60 -43.76
C TYR A 144 -0.70 2.73 -42.72
N THR A 145 -0.36 1.45 -42.71
CA THR A 145 -0.82 0.48 -41.72
C THR A 145 0.37 -0.16 -41.04
N LEU A 146 0.22 -0.48 -39.76
CA LEU A 146 1.20 -1.24 -39.01
C LEU A 146 1.41 -2.59 -39.72
N PRO A 147 2.63 -2.90 -40.18
CA PRO A 147 2.88 -4.09 -41.00
C PRO A 147 2.99 -5.39 -40.17
N PHE A 148 2.70 -5.35 -38.87
CA PHE A 148 2.85 -6.46 -37.94
C PHE A 148 1.61 -6.61 -37.07
N SER A 149 1.33 -7.84 -36.63
CA SER A 149 0.37 -8.07 -35.54
C SER A 149 1.07 -7.80 -34.20
N VAL A 150 0.56 -6.84 -33.43
CA VAL A 150 1.07 -6.52 -32.09
C VAL A 150 0.08 -7.07 -31.05
N PRO A 151 0.48 -8.03 -30.20
CA PRO A 151 -0.40 -8.59 -29.17
C PRO A 151 -0.79 -7.52 -28.14
N ASP A 152 -2.01 -7.63 -27.60
CA ASP A 152 -2.57 -6.76 -26.54
C ASP A 152 -1.89 -6.87 -25.17
#